data_AF-A0A520GBW0-F1
#
_entry.id   AF-A0A520GBW0-F1
#
_cell.length_a   1.000
_cell.length_b   1.000
_cell.length_c   1.000
_cell.angle_alpha   90.00
_cell.angle_beta   90.00
_cell.angle_gamma   90.00
#
_symmetry.space_group_name_H-M   'P 1'
#
loop_
_entity.id
_entity.type
_entity.pdbx_description
1 polymer ?
#
loop_
_entity_poly.entity_id
_entity_poly.type
_entity_poly.pdbx_seq_one_letter_code
_entity_poly.pdbx_strand_id
1 'polypeptide(L)'
;MNKPIDARLLQPGEAFADYLKNAAARIDVGAEAKAHDDGARVGISRAHESAQLHVAGEATYIDDIPELAGTLHCALGLSPVANGRITAMTLDTLRALPGVVAVLSAADIPGTNDCGSIVHDDPILCAGEIRHLGQPVFAVIAETRDIARRVAARAREVLTIEAAPPVLTPQQAHEKKQYVLPPMHLARATNEGGAQAAIAKAP
;
A
#
# COMPACT_ATOMS: atom_id res chain seq x y z
N MET A 1 10.63 -27.46 -8.11
CA MET A 1 10.33 -28.53 -9.10
C MET A 1 9.35 -27.95 -10.10
N ASN A 2 9.85 -27.40 -11.22
CA ASN A 2 8.97 -26.86 -12.25
C ASN A 2 8.37 -28.04 -13.01
N LYS A 3 7.03 -28.16 -12.99
CA LYS A 3 6.35 -29.10 -13.89
C LYS A 3 6.71 -28.73 -15.33
N PRO A 4 7.05 -29.71 -16.19
CA PRO A 4 7.30 -29.43 -17.59
C PRO A 4 6.05 -28.78 -18.19
N ILE A 5 6.24 -27.66 -18.88
CA ILE A 5 5.18 -26.98 -19.62
C ILE A 5 4.67 -27.95 -20.69
N ASP A 6 3.35 -28.17 -20.73
CA ASP A 6 2.73 -29.02 -21.74
C ASP A 6 3.14 -28.53 -23.14
N ALA A 7 3.67 -29.43 -23.97
CA ALA A 7 4.18 -29.10 -25.30
C ALA A 7 3.15 -28.42 -26.21
N ARG A 8 1.84 -28.58 -25.91
CA ARG A 8 0.75 -27.88 -26.61
C ARG A 8 0.76 -26.36 -26.35
N LEU A 9 1.26 -25.92 -25.20
CA LEU A 9 1.40 -24.51 -24.83
C LEU A 9 2.64 -23.85 -25.45
N LEU A 10 3.56 -24.65 -25.98
CA LEU A 10 4.79 -24.21 -26.63
C LEU A 10 4.65 -24.19 -28.17
N GLN A 11 3.47 -24.46 -28.72
CA GLN A 11 3.27 -24.36 -30.16
C GLN A 11 3.40 -22.89 -30.59
N PRO A 12 4.27 -22.59 -31.59
CA PRO A 12 4.41 -21.24 -32.11
C PRO A 12 3.12 -20.87 -32.84
N GLY A 13 2.21 -20.19 -32.16
CA GLY A 13 1.16 -19.46 -32.85
C GLY A 13 1.84 -18.40 -33.72
N GLU A 14 1.55 -18.36 -35.01
CA GLU A 14 1.91 -17.21 -35.83
C GLU A 14 1.30 -15.96 -35.18
N ALA A 15 2.14 -15.03 -34.76
CA ALA A 15 1.68 -13.73 -34.29
C ALA A 15 0.81 -13.12 -35.40
N PHE A 16 -0.41 -12.72 -35.05
CA PHE A 16 -1.40 -12.13 -35.97
C PHE A 16 -2.03 -13.07 -37.01
N ALA A 17 -1.87 -14.40 -36.90
CA ALA A 17 -2.70 -15.33 -37.66
C ALA A 17 -4.19 -15.16 -37.29
N ASP A 18 -5.08 -15.47 -38.25
CA ASP A 18 -6.53 -15.45 -38.09
C ASP A 18 -6.93 -16.04 -36.74
N TYR A 19 -7.69 -15.27 -35.95
CA TYR A 19 -8.17 -15.63 -34.62
C TYR A 19 -8.76 -17.06 -34.60
N LEU A 20 -9.44 -17.47 -35.67
CA LEU A 20 -10.02 -18.81 -35.80
C LEU A 20 -8.99 -19.94 -35.91
N LYS A 21 -7.83 -19.71 -36.54
CA LYS A 21 -6.72 -20.69 -36.59
C LYS A 21 -6.06 -20.87 -35.23
N ASN A 22 -5.97 -19.82 -34.44
CA ASN A 22 -5.44 -19.88 -33.07
C ASN A 22 -6.43 -20.50 -32.08
N ALA A 23 -7.74 -20.39 -32.32
CA ALA A 23 -8.79 -20.96 -31.47
C ALA A 23 -8.79 -22.51 -31.47
N ALA A 24 -8.55 -23.15 -32.62
CA ALA A 24 -8.59 -24.61 -32.74
C ALA A 24 -7.54 -25.35 -31.88
N ALA A 25 -6.43 -24.68 -31.53
CA ALA A 25 -5.39 -25.22 -30.66
C ALA A 25 -5.56 -24.81 -29.17
N ARG A 26 -6.47 -23.87 -28.88
CA ARG A 26 -6.64 -23.27 -27.54
C ARG A 26 -7.97 -23.65 -26.88
N ILE A 27 -8.97 -24.03 -27.67
CA ILE A 27 -10.30 -24.40 -27.21
C ILE A 27 -10.46 -25.91 -27.25
N ASP A 28 -10.42 -26.53 -26.07
CA ASP A 28 -10.88 -27.90 -25.91
C ASP A 28 -12.40 -27.88 -25.86
N VAL A 29 -13.02 -28.17 -27.01
CA VAL A 29 -14.49 -28.15 -27.18
C VAL A 29 -15.20 -29.07 -26.19
N GLY A 30 -14.58 -30.20 -25.81
CA GLY A 30 -15.15 -31.12 -24.83
C GLY A 30 -15.10 -30.54 -23.41
N ALA A 31 -13.97 -29.92 -23.05
CA ALA A 31 -13.81 -29.24 -21.77
C ALA A 31 -14.70 -27.99 -21.64
N GLU A 32 -14.85 -27.21 -22.71
CA GLU A 32 -15.73 -26.04 -22.73
C GLU A 32 -17.21 -26.43 -22.70
N ALA A 33 -17.62 -27.46 -23.45
CA ALA A 33 -18.98 -27.99 -23.39
C ALA A 33 -19.31 -28.51 -21.99
N LYS A 34 -18.37 -29.24 -21.37
CA LYS A 34 -18.52 -29.70 -19.98
C LYS A 34 -18.60 -28.53 -19.01
N ALA A 35 -17.70 -27.54 -19.10
CA ALA A 35 -17.73 -26.36 -18.23
C ALA A 35 -19.04 -25.58 -18.41
N HIS A 36 -19.55 -25.50 -19.64
CA HIS A 36 -20.83 -24.91 -19.96
C HIS A 36 -22.00 -25.72 -19.36
N ASP A 37 -22.01 -27.04 -19.47
CA ASP A 37 -23.04 -27.87 -18.84
C ASP A 37 -22.97 -27.79 -17.31
N ASP A 38 -21.77 -27.65 -16.75
CA ASP A 38 -21.49 -27.38 -15.33
C ASP A 38 -21.78 -25.91 -14.92
N GLY A 39 -22.32 -25.09 -15.84
CA GLY A 39 -22.85 -23.74 -15.57
C GLY A 39 -21.85 -22.58 -15.70
N ALA A 40 -20.66 -22.80 -16.25
CA ALA A 40 -19.71 -21.73 -16.57
C ALA A 40 -20.26 -20.83 -17.69
N ARG A 41 -20.55 -19.56 -17.37
CA ARG A 41 -20.95 -18.54 -18.35
C ARG A 41 -20.19 -17.25 -18.06
N VAL A 42 -19.75 -16.59 -19.13
CA VAL A 42 -19.27 -15.21 -19.08
C VAL A 42 -20.46 -14.27 -19.20
N GLY A 43 -20.45 -13.15 -18.48
CA GLY A 43 -21.51 -12.13 -18.59
C GLY A 43 -22.78 -12.41 -17.77
N ILE A 44 -22.78 -13.43 -16.91
CA ILE A 44 -23.86 -13.65 -15.94
C ILE A 44 -23.46 -13.17 -14.55
N SER A 45 -24.46 -12.81 -13.74
CA SER A 45 -24.23 -12.42 -12.34
C SER A 45 -24.10 -13.66 -11.45
N ARG A 46 -22.87 -14.14 -11.24
CA ARG A 46 -22.58 -15.19 -10.23
C ARG A 46 -22.24 -14.55 -8.89
N ALA A 47 -22.59 -15.22 -7.81
CA ALA A 47 -22.08 -14.87 -6.49
C ALA A 47 -20.55 -15.02 -6.47
N HIS A 48 -19.88 -14.18 -5.67
CA HIS A 48 -18.43 -14.30 -5.42
C HIS A 48 -18.11 -15.69 -4.84
N GLU A 49 -16.98 -16.28 -5.22
CA GLU A 49 -16.61 -17.66 -4.83
C GLU A 49 -16.59 -17.86 -3.31
N SER A 50 -16.10 -16.87 -2.58
CA SER A 50 -16.05 -16.87 -1.11
C SER A 50 -17.29 -16.26 -0.45
N ALA A 51 -18.35 -15.94 -1.19
CA ALA A 51 -19.53 -15.24 -0.64
C ALA A 51 -20.14 -15.98 0.56
N GLN A 52 -20.26 -17.31 0.47
CA GLN A 52 -20.78 -18.14 1.56
C GLN A 52 -19.88 -18.07 2.80
N LEU A 53 -18.56 -18.15 2.61
CA LEU A 53 -17.58 -18.04 3.69
C LEU A 53 -17.65 -16.66 4.38
N HIS A 54 -17.82 -15.59 3.60
CA HIS A 54 -17.93 -14.24 4.15
C HIS A 54 -19.19 -14.07 5.02
N VAL A 55 -20.35 -14.55 4.56
CA VAL A 55 -21.60 -14.41 5.32
C VAL A 55 -21.69 -15.38 6.50
N ALA A 56 -20.94 -16.48 6.46
CA ALA A 56 -20.83 -17.44 7.56
C ALA A 56 -19.76 -17.05 8.60
N GLY A 57 -18.86 -16.11 8.29
CA GLY A 57 -17.71 -15.77 9.14
C GLY A 57 -16.59 -16.83 9.09
N GLU A 58 -16.54 -17.63 8.02
CA GLU A 58 -15.59 -18.72 7.84
C GLU A 58 -14.42 -18.35 6.91
N ALA A 59 -14.50 -17.19 6.25
CA ALA A 59 -13.40 -16.66 5.45
C ALA A 59 -12.28 -16.18 6.39
N THR A 60 -11.14 -16.88 6.38
CA THR A 60 -9.99 -16.52 7.22
C THR A 60 -9.31 -15.24 6.74
N TYR A 61 -9.23 -14.24 7.61
CA TYR A 61 -8.39 -13.05 7.47
C TYR A 61 -7.14 -13.15 8.34
N ILE A 62 -6.21 -12.20 8.18
CA ILE A 62 -4.89 -12.25 8.82
C ILE A 62 -4.93 -12.38 10.35
N ASP A 63 -5.89 -11.72 11.02
CA ASP A 63 -6.03 -11.71 12.49
C ASP A 63 -6.88 -12.90 13.00
N ASP A 64 -7.47 -13.68 12.09
CA ASP A 64 -8.20 -14.92 12.42
C ASP A 64 -7.24 -16.12 12.51
N ILE A 65 -6.00 -15.97 12.00
CA ILE A 65 -4.99 -17.02 12.05
C ILE A 65 -4.60 -17.26 13.52
N PRO A 66 -4.65 -18.50 14.02
CA PRO A 66 -4.29 -18.81 15.40
C PRO A 66 -2.87 -18.35 15.75
N GLU A 67 -2.74 -17.63 16.85
CA GLU A 67 -1.45 -17.19 17.37
C GLU A 67 -0.60 -18.40 17.81
N LEU A 68 0.64 -18.45 17.34
CA LEU A 68 1.60 -19.46 17.79
C LEU A 68 2.11 -19.12 19.19
N ALA A 69 2.47 -20.15 19.97
CA ALA A 69 3.08 -19.94 21.27
C ALA A 69 4.37 -19.10 21.15
N GLY A 70 4.46 -18.03 21.96
CA GLY A 70 5.58 -17.09 21.91
C GLY A 70 5.48 -16.01 20.84
N THR A 71 4.33 -15.86 20.17
CA THR A 71 4.07 -14.72 19.28
C THR A 71 4.24 -13.41 20.05
N LEU A 72 5.00 -12.47 19.48
CA LEU A 72 5.14 -11.11 19.98
C LEU A 72 4.26 -10.17 19.18
N HIS A 73 3.89 -9.05 19.80
CA HIS A 73 3.03 -8.05 19.18
C HIS A 73 3.78 -6.75 18.95
N CYS A 74 3.51 -6.13 17.81
CA CYS A 74 4.11 -4.86 17.41
C CYS A 74 3.07 -3.73 17.46
N ALA A 75 3.47 -2.56 17.95
CA ALA A 75 2.71 -1.33 17.79
C ALA A 75 3.65 -0.16 17.49
N LEU A 76 3.18 0.78 16.68
CA LEU A 76 3.98 1.92 16.23
C LEU A 76 3.82 3.11 17.18
N GLY A 77 4.94 3.68 17.61
CA GLY A 77 5.02 5.00 18.19
C GLY A 77 4.90 6.05 17.09
N LEU A 78 3.84 6.85 17.15
CA LEU A 78 3.48 7.76 16.06
C LEU A 78 3.78 9.22 16.41
N SER A 79 4.07 10.02 15.38
CA SER A 79 4.23 11.47 15.52
C SER A 79 2.96 12.11 16.08
N PRO A 80 3.06 12.93 17.14
CA PRO A 80 1.93 13.66 17.71
C PRO A 80 1.63 14.98 16.97
N VAL A 81 2.45 15.38 16.00
CA VAL A 81 2.30 16.62 15.22
C VAL A 81 2.25 16.33 13.72
N ALA A 82 1.67 17.26 12.95
CA ALA A 82 1.52 17.11 11.50
C ALA A 82 2.73 17.58 10.69
N ASN A 83 3.57 18.44 11.25
CA ASN A 83 4.76 18.97 10.59
C ASN A 83 5.80 19.36 11.64
N GLY A 84 7.07 19.12 11.37
CA GLY A 84 8.17 19.47 12.27
C GLY A 84 9.42 18.64 12.06
N ARG A 85 10.35 18.72 13.01
CA ARG A 85 11.58 17.93 13.01
C ARG A 85 11.77 17.25 14.36
N ILE A 86 12.04 15.95 14.35
CA ILE A 86 12.49 15.22 15.54
C ILE A 86 13.94 15.64 15.80
N THR A 87 14.19 16.18 16.99
CA THR A 87 15.54 16.61 17.41
C THR A 87 16.17 15.65 18.41
N ALA A 88 15.37 14.90 19.17
CA ALA A 88 15.84 13.85 20.04
C ALA A 88 14.77 12.77 20.27
N MET A 89 15.23 11.57 20.63
CA MET A 89 14.39 10.41 20.91
C MET A 89 15.00 9.58 22.05
N THR A 90 14.29 9.43 23.16
CA THR A 90 14.79 8.76 24.37
C THR A 90 14.03 7.47 24.65
N LEU A 91 14.33 6.41 23.87
CA LEU A 91 13.55 5.16 23.89
C LEU A 91 13.87 4.21 25.06
N ASP A 92 14.97 4.43 25.79
CA ASP A 92 15.40 3.51 26.86
C ASP A 92 14.38 3.38 27.99
N THR A 93 13.63 4.45 28.25
CA THR A 93 12.54 4.45 29.24
C THR A 93 11.40 3.52 28.84
N LEU A 94 11.15 3.33 27.54
CA LEU A 94 10.16 2.39 27.02
C LEU A 94 10.70 0.96 27.04
N ARG A 95 11.98 0.78 26.68
CA ARG A 95 12.66 -0.53 26.69
C ARG A 95 12.69 -1.17 28.08
N ALA A 96 12.75 -0.37 29.13
CA ALA A 96 12.79 -0.84 30.50
C ALA A 96 11.42 -1.27 31.07
N LEU A 97 10.31 -1.11 30.33
CA LEU A 97 8.97 -1.43 30.84
C LEU A 97 8.72 -2.95 30.83
N PRO A 98 8.03 -3.51 31.85
CA PRO A 98 7.71 -4.93 31.89
C PRO A 98 6.94 -5.40 30.66
N GLY A 99 7.35 -6.56 30.12
CA GLY A 99 6.74 -7.18 28.95
C GLY A 99 7.10 -6.54 27.61
N VAL A 100 7.92 -5.48 27.59
CA VAL A 100 8.54 -4.96 26.35
C VAL A 100 9.76 -5.80 26.02
N VAL A 101 9.81 -6.31 24.79
CA VAL A 101 10.92 -7.14 24.29
C VAL A 101 11.93 -6.26 23.53
N ALA A 102 11.45 -5.32 22.71
CA ALA A 102 12.30 -4.41 21.96
C ALA A 102 11.59 -3.10 21.63
N VAL A 103 12.36 -2.03 21.46
CA VAL A 103 11.89 -0.78 20.86
C VAL A 103 12.86 -0.39 19.76
N LEU A 104 12.38 -0.42 18.53
CA LEU A 104 13.15 -0.24 17.30
C LEU A 104 12.89 1.14 16.71
N SER A 105 13.94 1.81 16.29
CA SER A 105 13.96 3.09 15.60
C SER A 105 14.46 2.91 14.17
N ALA A 106 14.52 3.99 13.40
CA ALA A 106 15.14 3.99 12.08
C ALA A 106 16.60 3.48 12.08
N ALA A 107 17.34 3.66 13.19
CA ALA A 107 18.73 3.21 13.32
C ALA A 107 18.85 1.68 13.41
N ASP A 108 17.77 0.99 13.74
CA ASP A 108 17.73 -0.46 13.89
C ASP A 108 17.38 -1.17 12.56
N ILE A 109 17.12 -0.41 11.49
CA ILE A 109 16.83 -0.95 10.15
C ILE A 109 18.16 -1.29 9.47
N PRO A 110 18.47 -2.57 9.19
CA PRO A 110 19.76 -2.99 8.65
C PRO A 110 19.95 -2.61 7.17
N GLY A 111 18.89 -2.18 6.49
CA GLY A 111 18.89 -1.79 5.09
C GLY A 111 18.40 -0.35 4.89
N THR A 112 17.90 -0.07 3.69
CA THR A 112 17.33 1.24 3.37
C THR A 112 16.06 1.48 4.18
N ASN A 113 16.00 2.60 4.89
CA ASN A 113 14.80 3.07 5.58
C ASN A 113 13.87 3.82 4.61
N ASP A 114 13.30 3.10 3.65
CA ASP A 114 12.36 3.63 2.66
C ASP A 114 11.38 2.53 2.21
N CYS A 115 10.10 2.87 2.09
CA CYS A 115 9.02 2.02 1.59
C CYS A 115 8.24 2.66 0.44
N GLY A 116 8.77 3.74 -0.16
CA GLY A 116 8.16 4.42 -1.29
C GLY A 116 8.19 3.55 -2.54
N SER A 117 7.01 3.27 -3.12
CA SER A 117 6.88 2.33 -4.26
C SER A 117 7.22 2.94 -5.62
N ILE A 118 7.09 4.27 -5.75
CA ILE A 118 7.31 5.02 -7.00
C ILE A 118 8.44 6.04 -6.81
N VAL A 119 8.33 6.83 -5.74
CA VAL A 119 9.34 7.79 -5.31
C VAL A 119 9.90 7.28 -4.00
N HIS A 120 11.22 7.26 -3.87
CA HIS A 120 11.92 6.85 -2.65
C HIS A 120 11.99 8.02 -1.66
N ASP A 121 10.82 8.46 -1.20
CA ASP A 121 10.66 9.57 -0.28
C ASP A 121 9.81 9.22 0.95
N ASP A 122 9.50 7.95 1.21
CA ASP A 122 8.64 7.53 2.31
C ASP A 122 9.40 6.62 3.29
N PRO A 123 9.88 7.13 4.45
CA PRO A 123 10.64 6.34 5.39
C PRO A 123 9.75 5.34 6.15
N ILE A 124 10.27 4.13 6.39
CA ILE A 124 9.59 3.10 7.21
C ILE A 124 9.39 3.61 8.64
N LEU A 125 10.44 4.21 9.23
CA LEU A 125 10.41 4.89 10.52
C LEU A 125 11.05 6.27 10.39
N CYS A 126 10.33 7.32 10.77
CA CYS A 126 10.80 8.70 10.68
C CYS A 126 11.88 9.01 11.73
N ALA A 127 13.06 9.45 11.28
CA ALA A 127 14.18 9.88 12.13
C ALA A 127 14.44 11.40 12.12
N GLY A 128 13.69 12.16 11.31
CA GLY A 128 14.01 13.56 11.05
C GLY A 128 12.77 14.39 10.80
N GLU A 129 12.47 14.68 9.54
CA GLU A 129 11.34 15.51 9.15
C GLU A 129 10.02 14.75 9.28
N ILE A 130 9.12 15.31 10.10
CA ILE A 130 7.74 14.85 10.23
C ILE A 130 6.90 15.55 9.17
N ARG A 131 6.15 14.77 8.39
CA ARG A 131 5.38 15.26 7.23
C ARG A 131 3.87 15.11 7.40
N HIS A 132 3.41 14.30 8.35
CA HIS A 132 2.00 14.17 8.66
C HIS A 132 1.76 13.70 10.10
N LEU A 133 0.53 13.92 10.56
CA LEU A 133 0.10 13.43 11.87
C LEU A 133 0.06 11.90 11.83
N GLY A 134 0.53 11.26 12.89
CA GLY A 134 0.51 9.81 12.96
C GLY A 134 1.63 9.13 12.16
N GLN A 135 2.65 9.87 11.67
CA GLN A 135 3.78 9.26 10.97
C GLN A 135 4.54 8.29 11.90
N PRO A 136 4.85 7.05 11.47
CA PRO A 136 5.61 6.10 12.28
C PRO A 136 7.01 6.62 12.61
N VAL A 137 7.40 6.54 13.89
CA VAL A 137 8.70 7.04 14.38
C VAL A 137 9.54 5.92 14.99
N PHE A 138 8.90 5.03 15.76
CA PHE A 138 9.52 3.84 16.32
C PHE A 138 8.50 2.70 16.41
N ALA A 139 8.96 1.47 16.59
CA ALA A 139 8.12 0.28 16.79
C ALA A 139 8.40 -0.33 18.17
N VAL A 140 7.35 -0.66 18.90
CA VAL A 140 7.42 -1.37 20.19
C VAL A 140 7.02 -2.82 19.94
N ILE A 141 7.90 -3.74 20.33
CA ILE A 141 7.66 -5.19 20.32
C ILE A 141 7.45 -5.64 21.77
N ALA A 142 6.34 -6.31 22.06
CA ALA A 142 5.98 -6.74 23.41
C ALA A 142 5.34 -8.14 23.44
N GLU A 143 5.29 -8.73 24.63
CA GLU A 143 4.70 -10.06 24.88
C GLU A 143 3.19 -10.10 24.67
N THR A 144 2.50 -8.94 24.73
CA THR A 144 1.07 -8.85 24.48
C THR A 144 0.72 -7.62 23.64
N ARG A 145 -0.37 -7.72 22.87
CA ARG A 145 -0.90 -6.62 22.07
C ARG A 145 -1.17 -5.36 22.90
N ASP A 146 -1.71 -5.53 24.11
CA ASP A 146 -2.06 -4.42 24.99
C ASP A 146 -0.82 -3.67 25.50
N ILE A 147 0.24 -4.38 25.87
CA ILE A 147 1.51 -3.76 26.28
C ILE A 147 2.10 -2.98 25.10
N ALA A 148 2.21 -3.60 23.92
CA ALA A 148 2.75 -2.93 22.73
C ALA A 148 2.02 -1.61 22.46
N ARG A 149 0.68 -1.63 22.43
CA ARG A 149 -0.14 -0.44 22.14
C ARG A 149 -0.03 0.64 23.22
N ARG A 150 -0.09 0.26 24.51
CA ARG A 150 0.00 1.22 25.62
C ARG A 150 1.36 1.90 25.67
N VAL A 151 2.44 1.16 25.45
CA VAL A 151 3.80 1.71 25.44
C VAL A 151 4.02 2.58 24.20
N ALA A 152 3.59 2.15 23.02
CA ALA A 152 3.68 2.93 21.79
C ALA A 152 2.93 4.27 21.86
N ALA A 153 1.79 4.31 22.57
CA ALA A 153 1.01 5.53 22.79
C ALA A 153 1.76 6.62 23.61
N ARG A 154 2.86 6.25 24.30
CA ARG A 154 3.71 7.18 25.06
C ARG A 154 4.72 7.95 24.20
N ALA A 155 4.55 7.94 22.86
CA ALA A 155 5.44 8.64 21.93
C ALA A 155 5.70 10.12 22.32
N ARG A 156 4.69 10.84 22.82
CA ARG A 156 4.84 12.24 23.29
C ARG A 156 5.83 12.42 24.43
N GLU A 157 6.04 11.39 25.25
CA GLU A 157 6.92 11.45 26.42
C GLU A 157 8.40 11.24 26.05
N VAL A 158 8.68 10.64 24.89
CA VAL A 158 10.03 10.24 24.48
C VAL A 158 10.55 10.98 23.25
N LEU A 159 9.70 11.75 22.57
CA LEU A 159 10.05 12.52 21.39
C LEU A 159 10.21 14.00 21.73
N THR A 160 11.38 14.56 21.39
CA THR A 160 11.58 16.01 21.34
C THR A 160 11.40 16.47 19.90
N ILE A 161 10.42 17.34 19.68
CA ILE A 161 10.00 17.77 18.34
C ILE A 161 9.97 19.29 18.27
N GLU A 162 10.67 19.83 17.27
CA GLU A 162 10.48 21.21 16.82
C GLU A 162 9.30 21.24 15.86
N ALA A 163 8.12 21.55 16.38
CA ALA A 163 6.89 21.60 15.59
C ALA A 163 6.90 22.79 14.62
N ALA A 164 6.41 22.58 13.41
CA ALA A 164 6.23 23.61 12.40
C ALA A 164 4.75 23.71 11.98
N PRO A 165 4.28 24.88 11.50
CA PRO A 165 2.93 24.99 10.99
C PRO A 165 2.71 24.04 9.80
N PRO A 166 1.69 23.14 9.86
CA PRO A 166 1.41 22.25 8.75
C PRO A 166 0.74 22.98 7.59
N VAL A 167 0.81 22.38 6.41
CA VAL A 167 0.04 22.80 5.22
C VAL A 167 -1.14 21.85 5.09
N LEU A 168 -2.34 22.38 5.25
CA LEU A 168 -3.56 21.57 5.38
C LEU A 168 -4.52 21.71 4.21
N THR A 169 -4.32 22.72 3.34
CA THR A 169 -5.19 22.94 2.18
C THR A 169 -4.41 23.01 0.88
N PRO A 170 -5.03 22.63 -0.25
CA PRO A 170 -4.44 22.81 -1.57
C PRO A 170 -4.06 24.27 -1.88
N GLN A 171 -4.84 25.24 -1.39
CA GLN A 171 -4.57 26.66 -1.56
C GLN A 171 -3.28 27.08 -0.85
N GLN A 172 -3.10 26.66 0.42
CA GLN A 172 -1.86 26.91 1.17
C GLN A 172 -0.65 26.26 0.49
N ALA A 173 -0.82 25.04 -0.03
CA ALA A 173 0.24 24.34 -0.76
C ALA A 173 0.61 25.10 -2.05
N HIS A 174 -0.39 25.57 -2.80
CA HIS A 174 -0.21 26.35 -4.01
C HIS A 174 0.49 27.70 -3.75
N GLU A 175 0.07 28.44 -2.72
CA GLU A 175 0.70 29.68 -2.27
C GLU A 175 2.18 29.47 -1.94
N LYS A 176 2.52 28.34 -1.31
CA LYS A 176 3.89 27.94 -0.99
C LYS A 176 4.64 27.26 -2.15
N LYS A 177 3.98 27.05 -3.30
CA LYS A 177 4.50 26.28 -4.45
C LYS A 177 4.99 24.87 -4.06
N GLN A 178 4.35 24.27 -3.06
CA GLN A 178 4.61 22.91 -2.62
C GLN A 178 3.69 21.96 -3.37
N TYR A 179 4.23 21.26 -4.36
CA TYR A 179 3.49 20.29 -5.17
C TYR A 179 4.08 18.90 -4.97
N VAL A 180 3.23 17.87 -4.99
CA VAL A 180 3.66 16.47 -4.90
C VAL A 180 4.46 16.07 -6.15
N LEU A 181 4.04 16.55 -7.32
CA LEU A 181 4.70 16.33 -8.61
C LEU A 181 4.74 17.65 -9.40
N PRO A 182 5.65 17.79 -10.38
CA PRO A 182 5.61 18.91 -11.31
C PRO A 182 4.22 19.05 -11.96
N PRO A 183 3.67 20.28 -12.10
CA PRO A 183 2.37 20.48 -12.72
C PRO A 183 2.32 19.89 -14.14
N MET A 184 1.42 18.94 -14.34
CA MET A 184 1.21 18.31 -15.64
C MET A 184 0.22 19.14 -16.46
N HIS A 185 0.63 19.56 -17.65
CA HIS A 185 -0.23 20.25 -18.61
C HIS A 185 -0.62 19.28 -19.73
N LEU A 186 -1.84 18.75 -19.68
CA LEU A 186 -2.40 17.92 -20.74
C LEU A 186 -3.16 18.81 -21.72
N ALA A 187 -2.58 19.03 -22.90
CA ALA A 187 -3.24 19.72 -24.00
C ALA A 187 -3.81 18.70 -24.98
N ARG A 188 -5.13 18.71 -25.17
CA ARG A 188 -5.80 18.00 -26.27
C ARG A 188 -6.50 19.05 -27.13
N ALA A 189 -6.12 19.12 -28.40
CA ALA A 189 -6.70 20.06 -29.35
C ALA A 189 -7.11 19.31 -30.63
N THR A 190 -8.29 19.65 -31.16
CA THR A 190 -8.75 19.16 -32.47
C THR A 190 -8.44 20.14 -33.60
N ASN A 191 -7.92 21.32 -33.27
CA ASN A 191 -7.55 22.40 -34.18
C ASN A 191 -6.35 23.19 -33.63
N GLU A 192 -5.66 23.92 -34.51
CA GLU A 192 -4.51 24.75 -34.14
C GLU A 192 -4.91 25.81 -33.09
N GLY A 193 -4.14 25.91 -32.01
CA GLY A 193 -4.43 26.81 -30.89
C GLY A 193 -5.53 26.38 -29.90
N GLY A 194 -6.30 25.32 -30.22
CA GLY A 194 -7.23 24.66 -29.30
C GLY A 194 -8.13 25.59 -28.48
N ALA A 195 -8.25 25.32 -27.18
CA ALA A 195 -9.08 26.10 -26.26
C ALA A 195 -8.63 27.57 -26.14
N GLN A 196 -7.32 27.85 -26.21
CA GLN A 196 -6.80 29.22 -26.14
C GLN A 196 -7.27 30.06 -27.33
N ALA A 197 -7.25 29.51 -28.53
CA ALA A 197 -7.75 30.20 -29.72
C ALA A 197 -9.26 30.45 -29.66
N ALA A 198 -10.04 29.55 -29.02
CA ALA A 198 -11.47 29.75 -28.79
C ALA A 198 -11.73 30.86 -27.77
N ILE A 199 -11.00 30.88 -26.64
CA ILE A 199 -11.10 31.93 -25.60
C ILE A 199 -10.74 33.30 -26.19
N ALA A 200 -9.66 33.38 -26.98
CA ALA A 200 -9.23 34.63 -27.61
C ALA A 200 -10.24 35.21 -28.62
N LYS A 201 -11.17 34.38 -29.12
CA LYS A 201 -12.24 34.76 -30.05
C LYS A 201 -13.60 34.96 -29.37
N ALA A 202 -13.70 34.73 -28.05
CA ALA A 202 -14.95 34.92 -27.32
C ALA A 202 -15.30 36.42 -27.23
N PRO A 203 -16.58 36.80 -27.43
CA PRO A 203 -17.03 38.19 -27.43
C PRO A 203 -17.03 38.85 -26.05
#